data_AF-A0A067RAH0-F1
#
_entry.id   AF-A0A067RAH0-F1
#
_cell.length_a   1.000
_cell.length_b   1.000
_cell.length_c   1.000
_cell.angle_alpha   90.00
_cell.angle_beta   90.00
_cell.angle_gamma   90.00
#
_symmetry.space_group_name_H-M   'P 1'
#
loop_
_entity.id
_entity.type
_entity.pdbx_description
1 polymer ?
#
loop_
_entity_poly.entity_id
_entity_poly.type
_entity_poly.pdbx_seq_one_letter_code
_entity_poly.pdbx_strand_id
1 'polypeptide(L)'
;MGTFFASVCAPGSKNQLHSSVDTDLCALCKEASSGSSYIPFFDEETCAATIRNKFYDNVGALRCLASGVADVAFINSYNLSVNLQDTMLPKDFAQKYRIMCRNGTKVPLTAIPDDDCALAVVTGGEVVARRNQSRTESRDLSLTLLELDEWFGYTSGYFANIFNLYKPFNNTEDLLFRRETLGFLKRSEAMESESTEAYEKLKRNAEKCVHPKKGSGANGTEAETTVLLLMMILSLGVILRTNSVFFQV
;
A
#
# COMPACT_ATOMS: atom_id res chain seq x y z
N MET A 1 2.32 12.89 -10.47
CA MET A 1 0.98 12.37 -10.11
C MET A 1 -0.11 13.39 -10.37
N GLY A 2 0.04 14.64 -9.95
CA GLY A 2 -1.06 15.58 -9.91
C GLY A 2 -1.70 16.07 -11.22
N THR A 3 -1.13 15.70 -12.36
CA THR A 3 -1.68 16.01 -13.68
C THR A 3 -2.02 14.75 -14.49
N PHE A 4 -1.76 13.55 -13.96
CA PHE A 4 -2.05 12.29 -14.65
C PHE A 4 -3.48 11.83 -14.34
N PHE A 5 -3.90 11.94 -13.09
CA PHE A 5 -5.28 11.72 -12.66
C PHE A 5 -5.96 13.06 -12.42
N ALA A 6 -7.23 13.18 -12.83
CA ALA A 6 -8.01 14.40 -12.62
C ALA A 6 -8.25 14.70 -11.13
N SER A 7 -8.39 13.64 -10.31
CA SER A 7 -8.57 13.72 -8.86
C SER A 7 -8.10 12.42 -8.22
N VAL A 8 -7.63 12.47 -6.97
CA VAL A 8 -7.05 11.30 -6.26
C VAL A 8 -7.49 11.33 -4.79
N CYS A 9 -7.60 10.15 -4.17
CA CYS A 9 -7.52 10.02 -2.72
C CYS A 9 -6.26 9.24 -2.36
N ALA A 10 -5.26 9.95 -1.83
CA ALA A 10 -4.02 9.38 -1.33
C ALA A 10 -3.84 9.77 0.14
N PRO A 11 -4.39 8.98 1.08
CA PRO A 11 -4.27 9.26 2.51
C PRO A 11 -2.81 9.41 2.95
N GLY A 12 -2.53 10.38 3.81
CA GLY A 12 -1.19 10.73 4.29
C GLY A 12 -0.44 11.76 3.42
N SER A 13 -1.01 12.18 2.29
CA SER A 13 -0.34 13.11 1.36
C SER A 13 -0.56 14.59 1.66
N LYS A 14 -1.42 14.94 2.63
CA LYS A 14 -1.90 16.32 2.89
C LYS A 14 -0.80 17.37 3.15
N ASN A 15 0.42 16.98 3.49
CA ASN A 15 1.56 17.88 3.75
C ASN A 15 2.86 17.46 3.05
N GLN A 16 2.81 16.54 2.08
CA GLN A 16 4.03 15.99 1.46
C GLN A 16 4.47 16.75 0.19
N LEU A 17 3.59 17.53 -0.43
CA LEU A 17 3.93 18.41 -1.56
C LEU A 17 4.02 19.87 -1.09
N HIS A 18 5.07 20.23 -0.36
CA HIS A 18 5.40 21.62 -0.01
C HIS A 18 5.95 22.45 -1.20
N SER A 19 5.52 22.18 -2.44
CA SER A 19 5.99 22.96 -3.58
C SER A 19 4.95 23.11 -4.66
N SER A 20 4.28 24.27 -4.64
CA SER A 20 3.85 25.06 -5.80
C SER A 20 2.95 24.40 -6.86
N VAL A 21 2.32 23.26 -6.60
CA VAL A 21 1.45 22.60 -7.57
C VAL A 21 0.03 22.51 -7.02
N ASP A 22 -0.91 22.97 -7.84
CA ASP A 22 -2.37 23.04 -7.67
C ASP A 22 -3.05 21.64 -7.63
N THR A 23 -2.35 20.62 -7.15
CA THR A 23 -2.88 19.26 -7.09
C THR A 23 -3.12 18.84 -5.65
N ASP A 24 -4.39 18.77 -5.31
CA ASP A 24 -4.88 18.13 -4.09
C ASP A 24 -4.95 16.59 -4.30
N LEU A 25 -3.92 15.87 -3.83
CA LEU A 25 -3.92 14.40 -3.81
C LEU A 25 -4.91 13.80 -2.80
N CYS A 26 -5.57 14.65 -2.01
CA CYS A 26 -6.60 14.29 -1.05
C CYS A 26 -8.01 14.66 -1.52
N ALA A 27 -8.15 15.17 -2.76
CA ALA A 27 -9.41 15.71 -3.27
C ALA A 27 -10.59 14.73 -3.15
N LEU A 28 -10.38 13.45 -3.51
CA LEU A 28 -11.43 12.43 -3.41
C LEU A 28 -11.65 11.91 -1.98
N CYS A 29 -10.69 12.14 -1.06
CA CYS A 29 -10.83 11.60 0.30
C CYS A 29 -11.95 12.28 1.11
N LYS A 30 -12.40 13.47 0.70
CA LYS A 30 -13.52 14.19 1.33
C LYS A 30 -14.85 13.45 1.18
N GLU A 31 -15.00 12.68 0.11
CA GLU A 31 -16.19 11.84 -0.14
C GLU A 31 -16.27 10.65 0.84
N ALA A 32 -15.18 10.31 1.54
CA ALA A 32 -15.17 9.28 2.58
C ALA A 32 -16.14 9.60 3.74
N SER A 33 -16.43 10.89 3.97
CA SER A 33 -17.31 11.38 5.04
C SER A 33 -18.73 11.68 4.57
N SER A 34 -19.02 11.57 3.27
CA SER A 34 -20.36 11.79 2.71
C SER A 34 -21.34 10.73 3.24
N GLY A 35 -22.33 11.15 4.02
CA GLY A 35 -23.35 10.27 4.62
C GLY A 35 -23.12 9.85 6.08
N SER A 36 -22.02 10.26 6.71
CA SER A 36 -21.87 10.20 8.17
C SER A 36 -22.47 11.47 8.78
N SER A 37 -23.39 11.35 9.74
CA SER A 37 -23.88 12.47 10.55
C SER A 37 -22.78 13.10 11.44
N TYR A 38 -21.61 12.45 11.49
CA TYR A 38 -20.39 12.98 12.05
C TYR A 38 -19.59 13.64 10.92
N ILE A 39 -19.72 14.96 10.78
CA ILE A 39 -18.74 15.76 10.03
C ILE A 39 -17.46 15.74 10.88
N PRO A 40 -16.33 15.17 10.40
CA PRO A 40 -15.08 15.29 11.13
C PRO A 40 -14.81 16.78 11.30
N PHE A 41 -14.74 17.24 12.55
CA PHE A 41 -14.53 18.64 12.91
C PHE A 41 -13.20 19.19 12.36
N PHE A 42 -12.35 18.31 11.83
CA PHE A 42 -11.06 18.61 11.25
C PHE A 42 -10.90 17.92 9.89
N ASP A 43 -10.74 18.73 8.85
CA ASP A 43 -10.40 18.32 7.48
C ASP A 43 -9.06 17.53 7.42
N GLU A 44 -8.29 17.50 8.51
CA GLU A 44 -7.07 16.69 8.65
C GLU A 44 -7.35 15.19 8.70
N GLU A 45 -8.51 14.76 9.20
CA GLU A 45 -8.83 13.33 9.32
C GLU A 45 -9.25 12.70 7.98
N THR A 46 -9.87 13.48 7.09
CA THR A 46 -10.38 12.98 5.80
C THR A 46 -9.26 12.47 4.91
N CYS A 47 -8.03 13.00 5.04
CA CYS A 47 -6.86 12.51 4.32
C CYS A 47 -5.77 11.95 5.25
N ALA A 48 -6.11 11.61 6.49
CA ALA A 48 -5.14 10.97 7.38
C ALA A 48 -4.87 9.53 6.93
N ALA A 49 -3.61 9.10 7.01
CA ALA A 49 -3.21 7.70 6.82
C ALA A 49 -3.56 6.87 8.07
N THR A 50 -4.85 6.81 8.40
CA THR A 50 -5.37 6.13 9.59
C THR A 50 -6.70 5.48 9.27
N ILE A 51 -7.08 4.48 10.08
CA ILE A 51 -8.37 3.79 9.97
C ILE A 51 -9.61 4.69 10.07
N ARG A 52 -9.46 5.94 10.55
CA ARG A 52 -10.56 6.93 10.59
C ARG A 52 -10.98 7.37 9.18
N ASN A 53 -10.06 7.32 8.22
CA ASN A 53 -10.36 7.58 6.83
C ASN A 53 -10.90 6.29 6.18
N LYS A 54 -12.18 6.31 5.76
CA LYS A 54 -12.85 5.14 5.15
C LYS A 54 -12.15 4.64 3.88
N PHE A 55 -11.39 5.49 3.20
CA PHE A 55 -10.63 5.18 1.99
C PHE A 55 -9.16 4.82 2.26
N TYR A 56 -8.76 4.67 3.52
CA TYR A 56 -7.41 4.24 3.89
C TYR A 56 -7.18 2.74 3.67
N ASP A 57 -5.96 2.42 3.21
CA ASP A 57 -5.46 1.07 2.96
C ASP A 57 -6.20 0.29 1.84
N ASN A 58 -5.84 -0.97 1.60
CA ASN A 58 -6.36 -1.79 0.50
C ASN A 58 -7.90 -1.88 0.49
N VAL A 59 -8.50 -2.16 1.65
CA VAL A 59 -9.96 -2.25 1.80
C VAL A 59 -10.60 -0.88 1.56
N GLY A 60 -10.01 0.20 2.08
CA GLY A 60 -10.51 1.55 1.85
C GLY A 60 -10.44 1.98 0.39
N ALA A 61 -9.37 1.63 -0.32
CA ALA A 61 -9.24 1.88 -1.76
C ALA A 61 -10.33 1.14 -2.56
N LEU A 62 -10.65 -0.10 -2.19
CA LEU A 62 -11.77 -0.84 -2.79
C LEU A 62 -13.12 -0.17 -2.50
N ARG A 63 -13.33 0.36 -1.28
CA ARG A 63 -14.53 1.14 -0.93
C ARG A 63 -14.63 2.44 -1.72
N CYS A 64 -13.51 3.12 -1.97
CA CYS A 64 -13.44 4.32 -2.81
C CYS A 64 -13.91 3.99 -4.23
N LEU A 65 -13.38 2.92 -4.82
CA LEU A 65 -13.82 2.41 -6.11
C LEU A 65 -15.31 2.01 -6.10
N ALA A 66 -15.77 1.33 -5.05
CA ALA A 66 -17.17 0.92 -4.92
C ALA A 66 -18.15 2.09 -4.81
N SER A 67 -17.71 3.25 -4.29
CA SER A 67 -18.53 4.45 -4.17
C SER A 67 -18.76 5.17 -5.51
N GLY A 68 -18.00 4.82 -6.54
CA GLY A 68 -18.12 5.42 -7.88
C GLY A 68 -17.45 6.78 -8.03
N VAL A 69 -16.73 7.27 -7.00
CA VAL A 69 -15.97 8.54 -7.06
C VAL A 69 -14.58 8.38 -7.69
N ALA A 70 -14.13 7.14 -7.91
CA ALA A 70 -12.86 6.80 -8.53
C ALA A 70 -13.06 5.68 -9.56
N ASP A 71 -12.25 5.70 -10.63
CA ASP A 71 -12.29 4.71 -11.70
C ASP A 71 -11.26 3.58 -11.52
N VAL A 72 -10.22 3.82 -10.73
CA VAL A 72 -9.07 2.92 -10.55
C VAL A 72 -8.63 2.94 -9.09
N ALA A 73 -8.32 1.77 -8.55
CA ALA A 73 -7.72 1.60 -7.23
C ALA A 73 -6.40 0.85 -7.32
N PHE A 74 -5.42 1.29 -6.52
CA PHE A 74 -4.11 0.68 -6.41
C PHE A 74 -4.01 -0.01 -5.06
N ILE A 75 -3.91 -1.34 -5.08
CA ILE A 75 -3.91 -2.17 -3.89
C ILE A 75 -2.81 -3.23 -4.00
N ASN A 76 -2.38 -3.74 -2.86
CA ASN A 76 -1.68 -5.01 -2.80
C ASN A 76 -2.67 -6.15 -3.06
N SER A 77 -2.36 -7.05 -4.00
CA SER A 77 -3.17 -8.24 -4.30
C SER A 77 -3.06 -9.31 -3.22
N TYR A 78 -2.10 -9.18 -2.31
CA TYR A 78 -1.95 -10.05 -1.15
C TYR A 78 -3.23 -10.02 -0.30
N ASN A 79 -3.78 -11.22 -0.03
CA ASN A 79 -5.04 -11.41 0.68
C ASN A 79 -6.25 -10.65 0.08
N LEU A 80 -6.25 -10.43 -1.25
CA LEU A 80 -7.38 -9.82 -1.95
C LEU A 80 -8.71 -10.53 -1.68
N SER A 81 -8.71 -11.86 -1.55
CA SER A 81 -9.90 -12.64 -1.19
C SER A 81 -10.49 -12.27 0.18
N VAL A 82 -9.66 -11.83 1.12
CA VAL A 82 -10.09 -11.33 2.44
C VAL A 82 -10.60 -9.90 2.29
N ASN A 83 -9.89 -9.05 1.56
CA ASN A 83 -10.29 -7.66 1.33
C ASN A 83 -11.66 -7.56 0.62
N LEU A 84 -11.96 -8.50 -0.28
CA LEU A 84 -13.24 -8.59 -0.99
C LEU A 84 -14.42 -9.06 -0.11
N GLN A 85 -14.17 -9.56 1.10
CA GLN A 85 -15.23 -9.94 2.06
C GLN A 85 -15.70 -8.77 2.92
N ASP A 86 -15.16 -7.57 2.70
CA ASP A 86 -15.60 -6.37 3.40
C ASP A 86 -17.11 -6.13 3.23
N THR A 87 -17.80 -5.94 4.35
CA THR A 87 -19.28 -5.84 4.38
C THR A 87 -19.80 -4.54 3.77
N MET A 88 -18.94 -3.55 3.55
CA MET A 88 -19.31 -2.30 2.87
C MET A 88 -19.19 -2.40 1.34
N LEU A 89 -18.66 -3.51 0.80
CA LEU A 89 -18.63 -3.74 -0.64
C LEU A 89 -19.96 -4.32 -1.14
N PRO A 90 -20.47 -3.87 -2.30
CA PRO A 90 -21.62 -4.50 -2.94
C PRO A 90 -21.39 -5.98 -3.23
N LYS A 91 -22.44 -6.81 -3.12
CA LYS A 91 -22.34 -8.26 -3.37
C LYS A 91 -21.87 -8.61 -4.79
N ASP A 92 -22.13 -7.74 -5.76
CA ASP A 92 -21.73 -7.90 -7.16
C ASP A 92 -20.43 -7.16 -7.52
N PHE A 93 -19.71 -6.61 -6.52
CA PHE A 93 -18.50 -5.81 -6.72
C PHE A 93 -17.44 -6.56 -7.54
N ALA A 94 -17.12 -7.80 -7.16
CA ALA A 94 -16.13 -8.61 -7.86
C ALA A 94 -16.53 -8.96 -9.32
N GLN A 95 -17.83 -8.89 -9.65
CA GLN A 95 -18.33 -9.12 -11.01
C GLN A 95 -18.21 -7.87 -11.88
N LYS A 96 -18.23 -6.68 -11.28
CA LYS A 96 -18.14 -5.37 -11.96
C LYS A 96 -16.71 -4.93 -12.24
N TYR A 97 -15.77 -5.28 -11.37
CA TYR A 97 -14.38 -4.82 -11.47
C TYR A 97 -13.42 -5.91 -11.94
N ARG A 98 -12.28 -5.49 -12.49
CA ARG A 98 -11.24 -6.37 -13.06
C ARG A 98 -9.86 -5.85 -12.65
N ILE A 99 -8.90 -6.77 -12.59
CA ILE A 99 -7.48 -6.42 -12.43
C ILE A 99 -6.92 -6.08 -13.81
N MET A 100 -6.19 -4.97 -13.91
CA MET A 100 -5.52 -4.55 -15.14
C MET A 100 -4.06 -5.00 -15.11
N CYS A 101 -3.66 -5.82 -16.08
CA CYS A 101 -2.29 -6.31 -16.20
C CYS A 101 -1.40 -5.34 -17.00
N ARG A 102 -0.07 -5.45 -16.86
CA ARG A 102 0.89 -4.58 -17.57
C ARG A 102 0.81 -4.68 -19.09
N ASN A 103 0.45 -5.84 -19.61
CA ASN A 103 0.27 -6.07 -21.04
C ASN A 103 -1.07 -5.53 -21.58
N GLY A 104 -1.85 -4.81 -20.76
CA GLY A 104 -3.15 -4.24 -21.12
C GLY A 104 -4.31 -5.24 -21.07
N THR A 105 -4.05 -6.51 -20.77
CA THR A 105 -5.10 -7.51 -20.54
C THR A 105 -5.80 -7.29 -19.20
N LYS A 106 -6.98 -7.89 -19.05
CA LYS A 106 -7.81 -7.78 -17.85
C LYS A 106 -8.12 -9.18 -17.34
N VAL A 107 -7.94 -9.40 -16.05
CA VAL A 107 -8.28 -10.66 -15.38
C VAL A 107 -9.39 -10.44 -14.33
N PRO A 108 -10.17 -11.47 -13.98
CA PRO A 108 -11.19 -11.37 -12.93
C PRO A 108 -10.61 -10.85 -11.61
N LEU A 109 -11.38 -10.07 -10.84
CA LEU A 109 -10.92 -9.57 -9.54
C LEU A 109 -10.70 -10.68 -8.49
N THR A 110 -11.30 -11.84 -8.71
CA THR A 110 -11.10 -13.04 -7.88
C THR A 110 -9.88 -13.87 -8.29
N ALA A 111 -9.17 -13.48 -9.35
CA ALA A 111 -7.95 -14.15 -9.76
C ALA A 111 -6.80 -13.79 -8.81
N ILE A 112 -5.84 -14.70 -8.67
CA ILE A 112 -4.54 -14.41 -8.05
C ILE A 112 -3.64 -13.96 -9.20
N PRO A 113 -3.33 -12.65 -9.33
CA PRO A 113 -2.46 -12.19 -10.40
C PRO A 113 -1.05 -12.75 -10.19
N ASP A 114 -0.44 -13.21 -11.28
CA ASP A 114 0.98 -13.56 -11.31
C ASP A 114 1.86 -12.29 -11.42
N ASP A 115 3.17 -12.48 -11.35
CA ASP A 115 4.16 -11.40 -11.42
C ASP A 115 4.15 -10.67 -12.78
N ASP A 116 3.71 -11.35 -13.85
CA ASP A 116 3.58 -10.80 -15.20
C ASP A 116 2.35 -9.88 -15.33
N CYS A 117 1.29 -10.16 -14.58
CA CYS A 117 0.12 -9.30 -14.51
C CYS A 117 0.30 -8.15 -13.52
N ALA A 118 0.86 -8.42 -12.33
CA ALA A 118 1.02 -7.43 -11.26
C ALA A 118 1.80 -6.22 -11.75
N LEU A 119 1.35 -4.99 -11.48
CA LEU A 119 2.05 -3.81 -11.99
C LEU A 119 3.46 -3.61 -11.39
N ALA A 120 3.66 -4.04 -10.15
CA ALA A 120 4.96 -4.09 -9.53
C ALA A 120 4.95 -5.25 -8.53
N VAL A 121 6.07 -5.96 -8.45
CA VAL A 121 6.30 -6.94 -7.39
C VAL A 121 7.09 -6.22 -6.31
N VAL A 122 6.56 -6.23 -5.09
CA VAL A 122 7.16 -5.60 -3.92
C VAL A 122 7.33 -6.65 -2.84
N THR A 123 8.30 -6.44 -1.94
CA THR A 123 8.41 -7.28 -0.74
C THR A 123 7.25 -7.02 0.21
N GLY A 124 6.94 -8.02 1.03
CA GLY A 124 5.97 -7.92 2.12
C GLY A 124 6.42 -6.92 3.19
N GLY A 125 5.75 -6.95 4.35
CA GLY A 125 6.22 -6.19 5.51
C GLY A 125 7.64 -6.64 5.88
N GLU A 126 8.45 -5.74 6.44
CA GLU A 126 9.78 -6.12 6.90
C GLU A 126 10.10 -5.63 8.31
N VAL A 127 10.71 -6.49 9.12
CA VAL A 127 11.34 -6.08 10.38
C VAL A 127 12.75 -5.62 10.06
N VAL A 128 13.04 -4.36 10.38
CA VAL A 128 14.34 -3.74 10.14
C VAL A 128 15.08 -3.60 11.45
N ALA A 129 16.33 -4.07 11.49
CA ALA A 129 17.20 -3.96 12.65
C ALA A 129 18.44 -3.11 12.35
N ARG A 130 19.21 -2.79 13.40
CA ARG A 130 20.45 -2.01 13.25
C ARG A 130 21.48 -2.82 12.47
N ARG A 131 22.15 -2.17 11.52
CA ARG A 131 23.23 -2.77 10.70
C ARG A 131 24.34 -3.45 11.51
N ASN A 132 24.85 -2.79 12.55
CA ASN A 132 26.03 -3.23 13.30
C ASN A 132 25.71 -4.31 14.36
N GLN A 133 24.73 -5.18 14.08
CA GLN A 133 24.51 -6.37 14.88
C GLN A 133 25.53 -7.44 14.51
N SER A 134 26.03 -8.14 15.52
CA SER A 134 26.77 -9.37 15.34
C SER A 134 25.86 -10.44 14.71
N ARG A 135 26.48 -11.42 14.05
CA ARG A 135 25.75 -12.57 13.49
C ARG A 135 24.89 -13.29 14.54
N THR A 136 25.36 -13.31 15.79
CA THR A 136 24.63 -13.89 16.92
C THR A 136 23.40 -13.06 17.25
N GLU A 137 23.52 -11.75 17.40
CA GLU A 137 22.38 -10.86 17.69
C GLU A 137 21.30 -10.93 16.60
N SER A 138 21.70 -10.94 15.31
CA SER A 138 20.72 -11.05 14.22
C SER A 138 20.04 -12.42 14.21
N ARG A 139 20.78 -13.49 14.53
CA ARG A 139 20.20 -14.83 14.68
C ARG A 139 19.22 -14.88 15.85
N ASP A 140 19.59 -14.34 16.99
CA ASP A 140 18.77 -14.37 18.21
C ASP A 140 17.49 -13.56 18.02
N LEU A 141 17.59 -12.39 17.38
CA LEU A 141 16.41 -11.60 16.97
C LEU A 141 15.49 -12.40 16.04
N SER A 142 16.05 -13.05 15.01
CA SER A 142 15.28 -13.87 14.07
C SER A 142 14.54 -15.00 14.78
N LEU A 143 15.24 -15.72 15.66
CA LEU A 143 14.68 -16.85 16.40
C LEU A 143 13.60 -16.38 17.38
N THR A 144 13.83 -15.25 18.05
CA THR A 144 12.85 -14.65 18.96
C THR A 144 11.57 -14.27 18.23
N LEU A 145 11.66 -13.67 17.03
CA LEU A 145 10.48 -13.33 16.22
C LEU A 145 9.72 -14.60 15.80
N LEU A 146 10.42 -15.61 15.30
CA LEU A 146 9.80 -16.89 14.91
C LEU A 146 9.09 -17.58 16.09
N GLU A 147 9.71 -17.55 17.26
CA GLU A 147 9.12 -18.11 18.48
C GLU A 147 7.90 -17.31 18.93
N LEU A 148 7.93 -15.98 18.85
CA LEU A 148 6.74 -15.14 19.11
C LEU A 148 5.57 -15.47 18.18
N ASP A 149 5.84 -15.74 16.91
CA ASP A 149 4.81 -16.15 15.94
C ASP A 149 4.26 -17.56 16.24
N GLU A 150 5.13 -18.50 16.63
CA GLU A 150 4.70 -19.83 17.05
C GLU A 150 3.75 -19.77 18.27
N TRP A 151 4.09 -18.94 19.26
CA TRP A 151 3.30 -18.83 20.50
C TRP A 151 2.11 -17.88 20.42
N PHE A 152 2.15 -16.83 19.58
CA PHE A 152 1.14 -15.77 19.56
C PHE A 152 0.60 -15.42 18.17
N GLY A 153 0.98 -16.17 17.13
CA GLY A 153 0.43 -16.05 15.78
C GLY A 153 -0.96 -16.65 15.65
N TYR A 154 -1.45 -16.80 14.41
CA TYR A 154 -2.79 -17.33 14.13
C TYR A 154 -2.97 -18.81 14.48
N THR A 155 -1.89 -19.59 14.40
CA THR A 155 -1.88 -21.03 14.66
C THR A 155 -1.80 -21.38 16.14
N SER A 156 -1.55 -20.39 17.01
CA SER A 156 -1.50 -20.59 18.46
C SER A 156 -2.90 -20.77 19.04
N GLY A 157 -3.29 -22.01 19.33
CA GLY A 157 -4.55 -22.31 20.02
C GLY A 157 -4.50 -22.03 21.54
N TYR A 158 -3.32 -22.10 22.15
CA TYR A 158 -3.17 -22.04 23.61
C TYR A 158 -3.21 -20.62 24.17
N PHE A 159 -2.65 -19.64 23.45
CA PHE A 159 -2.56 -18.25 23.93
C PHE A 159 -3.45 -17.26 23.16
N ALA A 160 -4.23 -17.74 22.19
CA ALA A 160 -5.11 -16.90 21.37
C ALA A 160 -6.06 -15.98 22.16
N ASN A 161 -6.44 -16.37 23.38
CA ASN A 161 -7.35 -15.59 24.23
C ASN A 161 -6.62 -14.55 25.10
N ILE A 162 -5.29 -14.62 25.20
CA ILE A 162 -4.48 -13.70 26.01
C ILE A 162 -3.89 -12.62 25.12
N PHE A 163 -3.21 -13.05 24.06
CA PHE A 163 -2.51 -12.15 23.15
C PHE A 163 -2.39 -12.82 21.78
N ASN A 164 -2.58 -12.02 20.73
CA ASN A 164 -2.30 -12.44 19.38
C ASN A 164 -1.60 -11.30 18.63
N LEU A 165 -0.52 -11.65 17.93
CA LEU A 165 0.41 -10.71 17.34
C LEU A 165 -0.19 -9.90 16.16
N TYR A 166 -1.19 -10.47 15.49
CA TYR A 166 -1.78 -9.92 14.26
C TYR A 166 -3.23 -9.48 14.43
N LYS A 167 -3.86 -9.72 15.59
CA LYS A 167 -5.23 -9.30 15.87
C LYS A 167 -5.29 -7.89 16.43
N PRO A 168 -6.45 -7.21 16.31
CA PRO A 168 -6.66 -5.90 16.91
C PRO A 168 -6.47 -5.94 18.44
N PHE A 169 -5.85 -4.89 18.97
CA PHE A 169 -5.75 -4.67 20.41
C PHE A 169 -6.46 -3.38 20.78
N ASN A 170 -7.37 -3.44 21.77
CA ASN A 170 -8.18 -2.31 22.22
C ASN A 170 -8.85 -1.54 21.06
N ASN A 171 -9.54 -2.27 20.17
CA ASN A 171 -10.19 -1.75 18.96
C ASN A 171 -9.27 -1.04 17.96
N THR A 172 -7.95 -1.25 18.06
CA THR A 172 -6.98 -0.70 17.10
C THR A 172 -6.39 -1.84 16.29
N GLU A 173 -6.63 -1.81 14.97
CA GLU A 173 -6.04 -2.77 14.02
C GLU A 173 -4.61 -2.34 13.64
N ASP A 174 -3.82 -3.26 13.11
CA ASP A 174 -2.51 -3.00 12.47
C ASP A 174 -1.47 -2.24 13.33
N LEU A 175 -1.49 -2.41 14.65
CA LEU A 175 -0.64 -1.66 15.60
C LEU A 175 0.87 -1.95 15.47
N LEU A 176 1.23 -3.21 15.25
CA LEU A 176 2.64 -3.66 15.11
C LEU A 176 2.85 -4.33 13.76
N PHE A 177 1.96 -5.27 13.47
CA PHE A 177 1.90 -6.03 12.24
C PHE A 177 0.50 -5.91 11.69
N ARG A 178 0.40 -5.94 10.37
CA ARG A 178 -0.90 -5.84 9.73
C ARG A 178 -1.71 -7.11 9.97
N ARG A 179 -3.03 -6.99 10.03
CA ARG A 179 -3.95 -8.12 10.23
C ARG A 179 -3.86 -9.19 9.15
N GLU A 180 -3.38 -8.84 7.96
CA GLU A 180 -3.18 -9.77 6.86
C GLU A 180 -1.86 -10.55 6.96
N THR A 181 -1.01 -10.24 7.94
CA THR A 181 0.24 -10.97 8.20
C THR A 181 -0.05 -12.43 8.54
N LEU A 182 0.62 -13.38 7.87
CA LEU A 182 0.39 -14.81 8.14
C LEU A 182 1.39 -15.41 9.13
N GLY A 183 2.58 -14.84 9.24
CA GLY A 183 3.64 -15.32 10.10
C GLY A 183 4.99 -14.72 9.74
N PHE A 184 6.02 -14.97 10.55
CA PHE A 184 7.37 -14.53 10.17
C PHE A 184 8.06 -15.56 9.30
N LEU A 185 8.77 -15.08 8.27
CA LEU A 185 9.61 -15.93 7.44
C LEU A 185 11.08 -15.61 7.69
N LYS A 186 11.87 -16.67 7.92
CA LYS A 186 13.31 -16.53 7.91
C LYS A 186 13.76 -16.18 6.49
N ARG A 187 14.37 -15.01 6.33
CA ARG A 187 14.92 -14.58 5.05
C ARG A 187 16.10 -15.48 4.67
N SER A 188 16.10 -16.00 3.44
CA SER A 188 17.26 -16.69 2.87
C SER A 188 18.14 -15.71 2.07
N GLU A 189 19.46 -15.94 2.04
CA GLU A 189 20.43 -15.12 1.30
C GLU A 189 20.11 -15.03 -0.21
N ALA A 190 19.42 -16.03 -0.78
CA ALA A 190 19.03 -16.04 -2.19
C ALA A 190 17.79 -15.16 -2.49
N MET A 191 16.88 -14.98 -1.52
CA MET A 191 15.75 -14.04 -1.64
C MET A 191 16.19 -12.58 -1.42
N GLU A 192 17.42 -12.36 -0.94
CA GLU A 192 17.91 -11.06 -0.52
C GLU A 192 18.15 -10.09 -1.68
N SER A 193 18.46 -10.57 -2.90
CA SER A 193 18.91 -9.68 -3.98
C SER A 193 17.79 -9.20 -4.90
N GLU A 194 16.91 -10.07 -5.39
CA GLU A 194 16.04 -9.72 -6.53
C GLU A 194 14.91 -8.76 -6.15
N SER A 195 14.17 -9.05 -5.08
CA SER A 195 13.05 -8.21 -4.63
C SER A 195 13.53 -6.90 -4.00
N THR A 196 14.67 -6.93 -3.28
CA THR A 196 15.31 -5.74 -2.72
C THR A 196 15.83 -4.83 -3.83
N GLU A 197 16.50 -5.38 -4.85
CA GLU A 197 17.00 -4.62 -6.00
C GLU A 197 15.85 -4.02 -6.82
N ALA A 198 14.78 -4.79 -7.07
CA ALA A 198 13.58 -4.30 -7.72
C ALA A 198 12.96 -3.12 -6.96
N TYR A 199 12.84 -3.24 -5.63
CA TYR A 199 12.34 -2.18 -4.76
C TYR A 199 13.28 -0.96 -4.75
N GLU A 200 14.59 -1.14 -4.61
CA GLU A 200 15.56 -0.05 -4.65
C GLU A 200 15.53 0.69 -5.99
N LYS A 201 15.42 -0.05 -7.10
CA LYS A 201 15.30 0.53 -8.44
C LYS A 201 14.00 1.33 -8.56
N LEU A 202 12.88 0.78 -8.07
CA LEU A 202 11.59 1.47 -8.03
C LEU A 202 11.69 2.76 -7.22
N LYS A 203 12.24 2.70 -6.00
CA LYS A 203 12.45 3.85 -5.11
C LYS A 203 13.34 4.91 -5.77
N ARG A 204 14.52 4.53 -6.27
CA ARG A 204 15.44 5.46 -6.95
C ARG A 204 14.79 6.14 -8.15
N ASN A 205 13.96 5.42 -8.91
CA ASN A 205 13.27 6.00 -10.05
C ASN A 205 12.12 6.93 -9.61
N ALA A 206 11.41 6.57 -8.54
CA ALA A 206 10.38 7.43 -7.96
C ALA A 206 10.97 8.74 -7.41
N GLU A 207 12.13 8.69 -6.75
CA GLU A 207 12.84 9.87 -6.21
C GLU A 207 13.32 10.83 -7.30
N LYS A 208 13.56 10.34 -8.52
CA LYS A 208 13.94 11.18 -9.67
C LYS A 208 12.77 11.98 -10.25
N CYS A 209 11.54 11.70 -9.85
CA CYS A 209 10.37 12.44 -10.32
C CYS A 209 10.44 13.90 -9.84
N VAL A 210 10.98 14.78 -10.68
CA VAL A 210 10.92 16.23 -10.48
C VAL A 210 9.54 16.70 -10.95
N HIS A 211 8.78 17.33 -10.05
CA HIS A 211 7.52 17.97 -10.42
C HIS A 211 7.81 19.05 -11.48
N PRO A 212 7.21 18.98 -12.69
CA PRO A 212 7.41 20.01 -13.68
C PRO A 212 6.90 21.35 -13.13
N LYS A 213 7.78 22.36 -13.08
CA LYS A 213 7.36 23.75 -12.81
C LYS A 213 6.46 24.20 -13.96
N LYS A 214 5.32 24.81 -13.64
CA LYS A 214 4.40 25.39 -14.64
C LYS A 214 5.14 26.47 -15.42
N GLY A 215 5.51 26.15 -16.65
CA GLY A 215 6.31 27.02 -17.51
C GLY A 215 6.36 26.51 -18.94
N SER A 216 5.22 26.10 -19.50
CA SER A 216 4.93 26.26 -20.94
C SER A 216 3.47 25.86 -21.17
N GLY A 217 2.62 26.82 -21.50
CA GLY A 217 1.36 26.52 -22.16
C GLY A 217 1.69 25.97 -23.54
N ALA A 218 1.46 24.70 -23.77
CA ALA A 218 1.40 24.18 -25.13
C ALA A 218 0.06 24.63 -25.71
N ASN A 219 0.09 25.73 -26.45
CA ASN A 219 -0.92 25.97 -27.49
C ASN A 219 -0.95 24.75 -28.40
N GLY A 220 -2.15 24.26 -28.70
CA GLY A 220 -2.35 23.09 -29.52
C GLY A 220 -1.58 23.18 -30.84
N THR A 221 -0.90 22.09 -31.17
CA THR A 221 -0.69 21.62 -32.53
C THR A 221 -0.34 20.14 -32.46
N GLU A 222 -0.97 19.38 -33.33
CA GLU A 222 -0.86 17.94 -33.48
C GLU A 222 0.59 17.51 -33.70
N ALA A 223 1.02 16.44 -33.00
CA ALA A 223 2.00 15.49 -33.53
C ALA A 223 1.93 14.20 -32.73
N GLU A 224 1.73 13.10 -33.46
CA GLU A 224 1.89 11.71 -33.04
C GLU A 224 3.18 11.50 -32.25
N THR A 225 3.15 10.71 -31.17
CA THR A 225 3.93 9.47 -31.05
C THR A 225 3.63 8.76 -29.72
N THR A 226 3.30 7.47 -29.85
CA THR A 226 3.55 6.38 -28.91
C THR A 226 4.31 6.73 -27.62
N VAL A 227 3.60 6.79 -26.48
CA VAL A 227 4.22 6.56 -25.17
C VAL A 227 3.25 5.80 -24.27
N LEU A 228 3.42 4.48 -24.23
CA LEU A 228 3.00 3.65 -23.11
C LEU A 228 3.76 4.14 -21.86
N LEU A 229 3.05 4.56 -20.82
CA LEU A 229 3.65 4.68 -19.49
C LEU A 229 2.61 4.38 -18.42
N LEU A 230 2.60 3.10 -18.04
CA LEU A 230 1.99 2.59 -16.82
C LEU A 230 2.69 3.23 -15.61
N MET A 231 1.95 4.07 -14.90
CA MET A 231 2.37 4.68 -13.64
C MET A 231 1.44 4.18 -12.53
N MET A 232 1.99 3.43 -11.57
CA MET A 232 1.45 3.45 -10.21
C MET A 232 2.56 3.59 -9.19
N ILE A 233 2.21 4.32 -8.15
CA ILE A 233 3.01 4.73 -7.01
C ILE A 233 2.20 4.35 -5.79
N LEU A 234 2.85 3.78 -4.77
CA LEU A 234 2.38 3.92 -3.40
C LEU A 234 3.57 4.31 -2.52
N SER A 235 3.43 5.49 -1.93
CA SER A 235 4.36 6.15 -1.03
C SER A 235 4.03 5.82 0.42
N LEU A 236 4.98 5.19 1.11
CA LEU A 236 5.17 5.34 2.55
C LEU A 236 6.64 5.69 2.74
N GLY A 237 6.87 6.86 3.32
CA GLY A 237 8.17 7.52 3.35
C GLY A 237 9.15 6.85 4.29
N VAL A 238 10.40 6.70 3.84
CA VAL A 238 11.59 6.60 4.71
C VAL A 238 12.79 7.18 3.93
N ILE A 239 13.33 8.30 4.42
CA ILE A 239 14.73 8.70 4.18
C ILE A 239 15.61 7.53 4.62
N LEU A 240 16.58 7.09 3.80
CA LEU A 240 17.92 6.65 4.23
C LEU A 240 18.71 6.06 3.05
N ARG A 241 20.01 6.36 3.01
CA ARG A 241 21.04 5.42 2.54
C ARG A 241 20.91 4.17 3.40
N THR A 242 20.52 3.03 2.85
CA THR A 242 20.41 1.78 3.62
C THR A 242 21.52 0.82 3.25
N ASN A 243 22.40 0.60 4.23
CA ASN A 243 23.12 -0.66 4.41
C ASN A 243 22.43 -1.35 5.60
N SER A 244 21.24 -1.91 5.39
CA SER A 244 20.41 -2.49 6.45
C SER A 244 20.17 -3.97 6.19
N VAL A 245 19.98 -4.76 7.26
CA VAL A 245 19.55 -6.16 7.21
C VAL A 245 18.04 -6.18 7.47
N PHE A 246 17.32 -6.93 6.66
CA PHE A 246 15.86 -6.90 6.57
C PHE A 246 15.30 -8.33 6.82
N PHE A 247 14.13 -8.44 7.46
CA PHE A 247 13.41 -9.71 7.70
C PHE A 247 12.02 -9.62 7.12
N GLN A 248 11.49 -10.68 6.48
CA GLN A 248 10.18 -10.60 5.81
C GLN A 248 9.07 -11.07 6.76
N VAL A 249 7.99 -10.30 6.75
CA VAL A 249 6.73 -10.52 7.46
C VAL A 249 5.67 -10.89 6.43
#